data_AF-A0A940U6M7-F1
#
_entry.id   AF-A0A940U6M7-F1
#
_cell.length_a   1.000
_cell.length_b   1.000
_cell.length_c   1.000
_cell.angle_alpha   90.00
_cell.angle_beta   90.00
_cell.angle_gamma   90.00
#
_symmetry.space_group_name_H-M   'P 1'
#
loop_
_entity.id
_entity.type
_entity.pdbx_description
1 polymer ?
#
loop_
_entity_poly.entity_id
_entity_poly.type
_entity_poly.pdbx_seq_one_letter_code
_entity_poly.pdbx_strand_id
1 'polypeptide(L)'
;MICGKMLRILTVNIDTRKEVEELRRGIAEAIKKVDEGDGVLILTDMFGGTPSNMSLAFLQEDRVEVLTGLNLPMMIKLSNCREERRLKELARMVKEAGQKNINLASEILQKKS
;
A
#
# COMPACT_ATOMS: atom_id res chain seq x y z
N MET A 1 2.08 -16.16 -7.04
CA MET A 1 1.22 -16.97 -7.95
C MET A 1 0.36 -16.10 -8.89
N ILE A 2 -0.13 -14.92 -8.48
CA ILE A 2 -0.94 -14.03 -9.35
C ILE A 2 -0.11 -12.92 -10.01
N CYS A 3 0.64 -12.14 -9.23
CA CYS A 3 1.43 -10.99 -9.72
C CYS A 3 2.87 -11.33 -10.13
N GLY A 4 3.24 -12.61 -10.21
CA GLY A 4 4.65 -13.01 -10.39
C GLY A 4 5.57 -12.58 -9.23
N LYS A 5 6.88 -12.49 -9.50
CA LYS A 5 7.88 -12.00 -8.55
C LYS A 5 7.94 -10.47 -8.65
N MET A 6 7.60 -9.79 -7.56
CA MET A 6 7.76 -8.34 -7.47
C MET A 6 9.07 -8.03 -6.76
N LEU A 7 9.97 -7.30 -7.42
CA LEU A 7 11.20 -6.80 -6.81
C LEU A 7 10.90 -5.64 -5.87
N ARG A 8 11.80 -5.31 -4.94
CA ARG A 8 11.70 -4.08 -4.12
C ARG A 8 10.36 -3.94 -3.39
N ILE A 9 9.88 -5.03 -2.81
CA ILE A 9 8.76 -5.06 -1.88
C ILE A 9 9.26 -5.66 -0.58
N LEU A 10 9.03 -4.96 0.52
CA LEU A 10 9.32 -5.44 1.87
C LEU A 10 8.05 -5.42 2.70
N THR A 11 7.93 -6.40 3.59
CA THR A 11 6.88 -6.45 4.59
C THR A 11 7.44 -6.03 5.94
N VAL A 12 6.71 -5.16 6.64
CA VAL A 12 7.03 -4.78 8.00
C VAL A 12 5.90 -5.28 8.88
N ASN A 13 6.23 -6.19 9.80
CA ASN A 13 5.28 -6.64 10.81
C ASN A 13 5.27 -5.63 11.96
N ILE A 14 4.09 -5.24 12.40
CA ILE A 14 3.89 -4.30 13.49
C ILE A 14 3.39 -5.09 14.70
N ASP A 15 4.31 -5.36 15.63
CA ASP A 15 4.03 -6.01 16.91
C ASP A 15 3.78 -4.93 17.97
N THR A 16 2.55 -4.89 18.51
CA THR A 16 2.11 -3.91 19.51
C THR A 16 2.79 -4.08 20.87
N ARG A 17 3.53 -5.17 21.08
CA ARG A 17 4.36 -5.37 22.28
C ARG A 17 5.69 -4.63 22.21
N LYS A 18 6.10 -4.18 21.02
CA LYS A 18 7.34 -3.44 20.80
C LYS A 18 7.15 -1.96 21.08
N GLU A 19 8.23 -1.30 21.47
CA GLU A 19 8.24 0.14 21.61
C GLU A 19 8.00 0.83 20.26
N VAL A 20 7.28 1.95 20.31
CA VAL A 20 6.94 2.76 19.13
C VAL A 20 8.19 3.16 18.33
N GLU A 21 9.30 3.45 19.01
CA GLU A 21 10.55 3.86 18.35
C GLU A 21 11.20 2.70 17.58
N GLU A 22 11.11 1.47 18.09
CA GLU A 22 11.61 0.28 17.38
C GLU A 22 10.81 0.04 16.09
N LEU A 23 9.49 0.17 16.17
CA LEU A 23 8.60 0.03 15.02
C LEU A 23 8.86 1.13 13.98
N ARG A 24 9.01 2.38 14.43
CA ARG A 24 9.34 3.52 13.59
C ARG A 24 10.67 3.29 12.86
N ARG A 25 11.71 2.83 13.57
CA ARG A 25 13.01 2.51 12.98
C ARG A 25 12.87 1.41 11.92
N GLY A 26 12.10 0.36 12.20
CA GLY A 26 11.83 -0.72 11.25
C GLY A 26 11.20 -0.23 9.95
N ILE A 27 10.20 0.65 10.04
CA ILE A 27 9.58 1.28 8.87
C ILE A 27 10.60 2.15 8.11
N ALA A 28 11.36 2.99 8.81
CA ALA A 28 12.37 3.85 8.19
C ALA A 28 13.46 3.06 7.44
N GLU A 29 13.92 1.95 8.02
CA GLU A 29 14.88 1.04 7.37
C GLU A 29 14.29 0.35 6.14
N ALA A 30 13.02 -0.08 6.22
CA ALA A 30 12.34 -0.68 5.08
C ALA A 30 12.20 0.32 3.92
N ILE A 31 11.80 1.57 4.21
CA ILE A 31 11.74 2.66 3.22
C ILE A 31 13.10 2.81 2.53
N LYS A 32 14.18 2.96 3.32
CA LYS A 32 15.54 3.12 2.77
C LYS A 32 15.99 1.96 1.89
N LYS A 33 15.56 0.73 2.17
CA LYS A 33 15.94 -0.47 1.41
C LYS A 33 15.20 -0.60 0.07
N VAL A 34 14.02 0.00 -0.07
CA VAL A 34 13.21 -0.07 -1.29
C VAL A 34 13.24 1.22 -2.13
N ASP A 35 13.71 2.32 -1.55
CA ASP A 35 13.85 3.62 -2.21
C ASP A 35 15.02 3.60 -3.22
N GLU A 36 14.70 3.70 -4.51
CA GLU A 36 15.67 3.87 -5.61
C GLU A 36 15.62 5.29 -6.21
N GLY A 37 14.87 6.22 -5.60
CA GLY A 37 14.73 7.61 -6.06
C GLY A 37 13.40 7.94 -6.74
N ASP A 38 12.59 6.93 -7.11
CA ASP A 38 11.26 7.12 -7.71
C ASP A 38 10.12 7.25 -6.69
N GLY A 39 10.47 7.26 -5.40
CA GLY A 39 9.55 7.34 -4.28
C GLY A 39 9.05 5.97 -3.79
N VAL A 40 8.46 5.97 -2.60
CA VAL A 40 8.03 4.78 -1.86
C VAL A 40 6.55 4.85 -1.55
N LEU A 41 5.82 3.78 -1.91
CA LEU A 41 4.43 3.60 -1.53
C LEU A 41 4.34 2.65 -0.34
N ILE A 42 3.85 3.15 0.79
CA ILE A 42 3.56 2.35 1.98
C ILE A 42 2.11 1.87 1.88
N LEU A 43 1.91 0.56 1.98
CA LEU A 43 0.59 -0.07 1.98
C LEU A 43 0.28 -0.59 3.37
N THR A 44 -0.86 -0.18 3.95
CA THR A 44 -1.30 -0.65 5.26
C THR A 44 -2.68 -1.31 5.18
N ASP A 45 -2.99 -2.10 6.20
CA ASP A 45 -4.26 -2.81 6.34
C ASP A 45 -5.43 -1.87 6.68
N MET A 46 -5.30 -1.02 7.69
CA MET A 46 -6.39 -0.18 8.20
C MET A 46 -5.95 1.24 8.55
N PHE A 47 -6.80 2.22 8.26
CA PHE A 47 -6.58 3.61 8.72
C PHE A 47 -6.81 3.72 10.23
N GLY A 48 -5.98 4.50 10.94
CA GLY A 48 -6.18 4.81 12.36
C GLY A 48 -5.64 3.77 13.37
N GLY A 49 -5.01 2.69 12.93
CA GLY A 49 -4.20 1.84 13.82
C GLY A 49 -2.82 2.45 14.10
N THR A 50 -2.16 1.99 15.18
CA THR A 50 -0.72 2.23 15.45
C THR A 50 0.17 2.13 14.18
N PRO A 51 0.03 1.08 13.32
CA PRO A 51 0.81 0.97 12.06
C PRO A 51 0.58 2.12 11.07
N SER A 52 -0.68 2.52 10.83
CA SER A 52 -1.00 3.60 9.88
C SER A 52 -0.61 4.97 10.39
N ASN A 53 -0.84 5.27 11.67
CA ASN A 53 -0.43 6.55 12.25
C ASN A 53 1.09 6.74 12.23
N MET A 54 1.85 5.68 12.51
CA MET A 54 3.31 5.73 12.39
C MET A 54 3.76 5.90 10.93
N SER A 55 3.08 5.25 9.99
CA SER A 55 3.38 5.39 8.55
C SER A 55 3.10 6.81 8.05
N LEU A 56 2.05 7.46 8.53
CA LEU A 56 1.71 8.85 8.20
C LEU A 56 2.82 9.84 8.62
N ALA A 57 3.59 9.54 9.67
CA ALA A 57 4.72 10.38 10.07
C ALA A 57 5.88 10.38 9.05
N PHE A 58 5.89 9.43 8.11
CA PHE A 58 6.86 9.36 7.02
C PHE A 58 6.35 9.99 5.72
N LEU A 59 5.09 10.45 5.67
CA LEU A 59 4.51 11.05 4.49
C LEU A 59 5.34 12.27 4.07
N GLN A 60 5.85 12.23 2.84
CA GLN A 60 6.71 13.25 2.30
C GLN A 60 6.34 13.45 0.83
N GLU A 61 6.01 14.69 0.46
CA GLU A 61 5.59 15.00 -0.91
C GLU A 61 6.62 14.51 -1.93
N ASP A 62 6.11 13.87 -2.99
CA ASP A 62 6.86 13.23 -4.08
C ASP A 62 7.90 12.17 -3.68
N ARG A 63 7.97 11.78 -2.40
CA ARG A 63 8.94 10.77 -1.92
C ARG A 63 8.30 9.60 -1.20
N VAL A 64 7.31 9.83 -0.33
CA VAL A 64 6.64 8.77 0.43
C VAL A 64 5.14 9.03 0.46
N GLU A 65 4.37 8.05 0.00
CA GLU A 65 2.91 8.09 0.01
C GLU A 65 2.37 6.89 0.80
N VAL A 66 1.23 7.08 1.48
CA VAL A 66 0.63 6.04 2.33
C VAL A 66 -0.77 5.72 1.82
N LEU A 67 -1.02 4.44 1.52
CA LEU A 67 -2.32 3.93 1.10
C LEU A 67 -2.79 2.82 2.04
N THR A 68 -3.96 3.01 2.64
CA THR A 68 -4.55 2.08 3.61
C THR A 68 -5.64 1.20 2.97
N GLY A 69 -6.02 0.10 3.61
CA GLY A 69 -7.08 -0.78 3.11
C GLY A 69 -6.59 -1.78 2.07
N LEU A 70 -5.33 -2.23 2.20
CA LEU A 70 -4.68 -3.12 1.26
C LEU A 70 -5.56 -4.34 0.93
N ASN A 71 -5.78 -4.57 -0.36
CA ASN A 71 -6.48 -5.74 -0.88
C ASN A 71 -5.80 -6.31 -2.13
N LEU A 72 -6.25 -7.49 -2.58
CA LEU A 72 -5.64 -8.16 -3.73
C LEU A 72 -5.73 -7.37 -5.05
N PRO A 73 -6.88 -6.75 -5.43
CA PRO A 73 -6.96 -5.88 -6.60
C PRO A 73 -5.92 -4.75 -6.63
N MET A 74 -5.61 -4.17 -5.47
CA MET A 74 -4.53 -3.17 -5.37
C MET A 74 -3.18 -3.75 -5.76
N MET A 75 -2.83 -4.96 -5.28
CA MET A 75 -1.56 -5.62 -5.61
C MET A 75 -1.45 -5.98 -7.10
N ILE A 76 -2.54 -6.43 -7.71
CA ILE A 76 -2.59 -6.70 -9.17
C ILE A 76 -2.39 -5.39 -9.95
N LYS A 77 -3.03 -4.29 -9.51
CA LYS A 77 -2.86 -3.01 -10.18
C LYS A 77 -1.43 -2.47 -10.03
N LEU A 78 -0.83 -2.64 -8.86
CA LEU A 78 0.57 -2.28 -8.59
C LEU A 78 1.53 -3.04 -9.49
N SER A 79 1.40 -4.36 -9.61
CA SER A 79 2.32 -5.16 -10.44
C SER A 79 2.29 -4.75 -11.91
N ASN A 80 1.16 -4.23 -12.40
CA ASN A 80 0.98 -3.89 -13.81
C ASN A 80 1.33 -2.44 -14.16
N CYS A 81 1.43 -1.54 -13.17
CA CYS A 81 1.57 -0.10 -13.44
C CYS A 81 2.77 0.55 -12.75
N ARG A 82 3.59 -0.22 -12.03
CA ARG A 82 4.66 0.32 -11.18
C ARG A 82 5.75 1.08 -11.94
N GLU A 83 6.13 0.64 -13.14
CA GLU A 83 7.32 1.15 -13.83
C GLU A 83 7.08 2.43 -14.66
N GLU A 84 5.82 2.83 -14.88
CA GLU A 84 5.48 3.86 -15.87
C GLU A 84 4.89 5.15 -15.27
N ARG A 85 4.86 5.30 -13.94
CA ARG A 85 4.01 6.31 -13.28
C ARG A 85 4.70 6.98 -12.09
N ARG A 86 4.42 8.28 -11.89
CA ARG A 86 4.81 9.01 -10.68
C ARG A 86 4.07 8.46 -9.45
N LEU A 87 4.72 8.47 -8.29
CA LEU A 87 4.21 7.89 -7.04
C LEU A 87 2.74 8.24 -6.73
N LYS A 88 2.39 9.53 -6.82
CA LYS A 88 1.04 10.03 -6.51
C LYS A 88 -0.03 9.53 -7.49
N GLU A 89 0.32 9.42 -8.77
CA GLU A 89 -0.58 8.90 -9.79
C GLU A 89 -0.79 7.39 -9.59
N LEU A 90 0.30 6.66 -9.36
CA LEU A 90 0.25 5.23 -9.05
C LEU A 90 -0.64 4.96 -7.83
N ALA A 91 -0.44 5.69 -6.73
CA ALA A 91 -1.25 5.54 -5.51
C ALA A 91 -2.75 5.75 -5.78
N ARG A 92 -3.12 6.74 -6.60
CA ARG A 92 -4.53 6.98 -7.00
C ARG A 92 -5.10 5.83 -7.81
N MET A 93 -4.38 5.35 -8.83
CA MET A 93 -4.83 4.24 -9.67
C MET A 93 -5.01 2.95 -8.87
N VAL A 94 -4.13 2.71 -7.91
CA VAL A 94 -4.17 1.54 -7.03
C VAL A 94 -5.36 1.64 -6.08
N LYS A 95 -5.58 2.81 -5.46
CA LYS A 95 -6.78 3.08 -4.64
C LYS A 95 -8.06 2.81 -5.44
N GLU A 96 -8.17 3.37 -6.65
CA GLU A 96 -9.36 3.17 -7.49
C GLU A 96 -9.59 1.70 -7.82
N ALA A 97 -8.54 0.96 -8.18
CA ALA A 97 -8.65 -0.47 -8.43
C ALA A 97 -9.12 -1.23 -7.18
N GLY A 98 -8.59 -0.87 -6.00
CA GLY A 98 -9.04 -1.41 -4.73
C GLY A 98 -10.52 -1.18 -4.48
N GLN A 99 -11.02 0.04 -4.71
CA GLN A 99 -12.41 0.42 -4.47
C GLN A 99 -13.38 -0.20 -5.50
N LYS A 100 -13.06 -0.16 -6.80
CA LYS A 100 -13.91 -0.69 -7.89
C LYS A 100 -14.15 -2.20 -7.80
N ASN A 101 -13.27 -2.92 -7.09
CA ASN A 101 -13.36 -4.37 -6.93
C ASN A 101 -14.02 -4.80 -5.61
N ILE A 102 -14.50 -3.87 -4.79
CA ILE A 102 -15.34 -4.17 -3.63
C ILE A 102 -16.78 -4.21 -4.12
N ASN A 103 -17.35 -5.41 -4.20
CA ASN A 103 -18.70 -5.61 -4.71
C ASN A 103 -19.50 -6.54 -3.81
N LEU A 104 -20.79 -6.25 -3.67
CA LEU A 104 -21.74 -7.16 -3.04
C LEU A 104 -22.37 -8.05 -4.12
N ALA A 105 -22.18 -9.37 -3.99
CA ALA A 105 -22.60 -10.32 -5.03
C ALA A 105 -24.12 -10.27 -5.30
N SER A 106 -24.94 -10.07 -4.26
CA SER A 106 -26.40 -9.97 -4.41
C SER A 106 -26.81 -8.77 -5.27
N GLU A 107 -26.12 -7.63 -5.16
CA GLU A 107 -26.40 -6.43 -5.96
C GLU A 107 -26.02 -6.61 -7.44
N ILE A 108 -24.92 -7.33 -7.71
CA ILE A 108 -24.50 -7.63 -9.10
C ILE A 108 -25.51 -8.55 -9.78
N LEU A 109 -25.99 -9.56 -9.05
CA LEU A 109 -26.89 -10.56 -9.61
C LEU A 109 -28.30 -10.01 -9.85
N GLN A 110 -28.78 -9.10 -8.99
CA GLN A 110 -30.08 -8.44 -9.18
C GLN A 110 -30.11 -7.45 -10.36
N LYS A 111 -28.99 -6.79 -10.69
CA LYS A 111 -28.91 -5.90 -11.87
C LYS A 111 -28.93 -6.64 -13.23
N LYS A 112 -28.80 -7.98 -13.23
CA LYS A 112 -28.79 -8.82 -14.43
C LYS A 112 -30.13 -9.54 -14.69
N SER A 113 -31.16 -9.28 -13.88
CA SER A 113 -32.55 -9.70 -14.11
C SER A 113 -33.40 -8.48 -14.45
#